data_AF-A0A2J1DVS2-F1
#
_entry.id   AF-A0A2J1DVS2-F1
#
_cell.length_a   1.000
_cell.length_b   1.000
_cell.length_c   1.000
_cell.angle_alpha   90.00
_cell.angle_beta   90.00
_cell.angle_gamma   90.00
#
_symmetry.space_group_name_H-M   'P 1'
#
loop_
_entity.id
_entity.type
_entity.pdbx_description
1 polymer ?
#
loop_
_entity_poly.entity_id
_entity_poly.type
_entity_poly.pdbx_seq_one_letter_code
_entity_poly.pdbx_strand_id
1 'polypeptide(L)'
;MREKIPFPSVCGYVCFHPCELECQRQKFDEPIAIRALKRYAAENDDGSWKNNLKIAPPTGKKVAIIGSGPAGLTSAYFLTLLGHEATIFESMEYAGGKMF
;
A
#
# COMPACT_ATOMS: atom_id res chain seq x y z
N MET A 1 -1.91 4.48 8.00
CA MET A 1 -1.39 3.20 7.41
C MET A 1 -1.11 3.34 5.91
N ARG A 2 -2.10 3.72 5.10
CA ARG A 2 -1.97 3.79 3.62
C ARG A 2 -1.03 4.87 3.08
N GLU A 3 -0.70 5.87 3.89
CA GLU A 3 0.34 6.87 3.62
C GLU A 3 1.72 6.26 3.37
N LYS A 4 2.01 5.08 3.93
CA LYS A 4 3.30 4.38 3.76
C LYS A 4 3.15 3.01 3.09
N ILE A 5 1.98 2.38 3.20
CA ILE A 5 1.71 1.03 2.69
C ILE A 5 0.38 1.06 1.94
N PRO A 6 0.36 1.35 0.63
CA PRO A 6 -0.90 1.47 -0.13
C PRO A 6 -1.74 0.19 -0.16
N PHE A 7 -1.10 -0.98 -0.02
CA PHE A 7 -1.73 -2.30 -0.02
C PHE A 7 -1.62 -3.01 1.34
N PRO A 8 -2.29 -2.49 2.40
CA PRO A 8 -2.17 -3.05 3.73
C PRO A 8 -2.78 -4.45 3.84
N SER A 9 -3.79 -4.76 3.03
CA SER A 9 -4.36 -6.11 2.94
C SER A 9 -3.29 -7.11 2.49
N VAL A 10 -2.63 -6.86 1.35
CA VAL A 10 -1.53 -7.72 0.85
C VAL A 10 -0.44 -7.89 1.89
N CYS A 11 0.08 -6.79 2.46
CA CYS A 11 1.09 -6.86 3.51
C CYS A 11 0.62 -7.57 4.78
N GLY A 12 -0.67 -7.54 5.09
CA GLY A 12 -1.26 -8.28 6.21
C GLY A 12 -1.20 -9.81 6.03
N TYR A 13 -1.17 -10.29 4.78
CA TYR A 13 -1.13 -11.71 4.44
C TYR A 13 0.29 -12.22 4.15
N VAL A 14 1.07 -11.52 3.32
CA VAL A 14 2.33 -12.07 2.77
C VAL A 14 3.60 -11.59 3.48
N CYS A 15 3.53 -10.54 4.30
CA CYS A 15 4.71 -9.97 4.93
C CYS A 15 5.34 -10.94 5.94
N PHE A 16 6.67 -11.11 5.87
CA PHE A 16 7.47 -11.84 6.86
C PHE A 16 7.71 -11.06 8.17
N HIS A 17 6.84 -10.09 8.47
CA HIS A 17 6.82 -9.30 9.71
C HIS A 17 8.20 -8.86 10.27
N PRO A 18 9.09 -8.23 9.47
CA PRO A 18 10.41 -7.80 9.97
C PRO A 18 10.29 -6.75 11.09
N CYS A 19 9.19 -5.99 11.12
CA CYS A 19 8.91 -5.04 12.20
C CYS A 19 8.67 -5.70 13.56
N GLU A 20 8.26 -6.98 13.60
CA GLU A 20 8.03 -7.71 14.84
C GLU A 20 9.36 -8.23 15.44
N LEU A 21 10.36 -8.52 14.58
CA LEU A 21 11.70 -8.92 14.99
C LEU A 21 12.44 -7.83 15.78
N GLU A 22 12.13 -6.56 15.52
CA GLU A 22 12.74 -5.40 16.19
C GLU A 22 11.87 -4.85 17.34
N CYS A 23 10.75 -5.52 17.65
CA CYS A 23 9.80 -5.04 18.65
C CYS A 23 10.43 -5.04 20.05
N GLN A 24 10.46 -3.90 20.74
CA GLN A 24 11.04 -3.82 22.10
C GLN A 24 10.30 -4.70 23.13
N ARG A 25 9.03 -5.03 22.86
CA ARG A 25 8.21 -5.90 23.72
C ARG A 25 8.83 -7.31 23.87
N GLN A 26 9.58 -7.77 22.86
CA GLN A 26 10.29 -9.05 22.90
C GLN A 26 11.30 -9.19 24.06
N LYS A 27 11.70 -8.07 24.68
CA LYS A 27 12.59 -8.06 25.86
C LYS A 27 11.88 -8.49 27.14
N PHE A 28 10.55 -8.54 27.14
CA PHE A 28 9.73 -8.87 28.30
C PHE A 28 8.90 -10.14 28.06
N ASP A 29 8.26 -10.24 26.90
CA ASP A 29 7.39 -11.34 26.48
C ASP A 29 7.36 -11.46 24.94
N GLU A 30 6.21 -11.69 24.32
CA GLU A 30 6.07 -11.83 22.87
C GLU A 30 6.00 -10.47 22.15
N PRO A 31 6.52 -10.35 20.91
CA PRO A 31 6.38 -9.13 20.12
C PRO A 31 4.89 -8.83 19.86
N ILE A 32 4.58 -7.54 19.69
CA ILE A 32 3.24 -7.13 19.26
C ILE A 32 2.99 -7.74 17.87
N ALA A 33 1.81 -8.37 17.69
CA ALA A 33 1.37 -8.96 16.42
C ALA A 33 1.00 -7.88 15.37
N ILE A 34 1.97 -7.05 14.99
CA ILE A 34 1.81 -5.88 14.11
C ILE A 34 1.20 -6.26 12.76
N ARG A 35 1.61 -7.38 12.15
CA ARG A 35 1.05 -7.88 10.89
C ARG A 35 -0.42 -8.23 11.05
N ALA A 36 -0.79 -8.93 12.12
CA ALA A 36 -2.17 -9.32 12.39
C ALA A 36 -3.05 -8.08 12.65
N LEU A 37 -2.56 -7.10 13.41
CA LEU A 37 -3.26 -5.83 13.64
C LEU A 37 -3.47 -5.05 12.33
N LYS A 38 -2.45 -4.97 11.46
CA LYS A 38 -2.57 -4.34 10.13
C LYS A 38 -3.60 -5.05 9.26
N ARG A 39 -3.59 -6.40 9.27
CA ARG A 39 -4.57 -7.22 8.55
C ARG A 39 -5.99 -6.94 9.05
N TYR A 40 -6.20 -7.04 10.36
CA TYR A 40 -7.51 -6.77 10.97
C TYR A 40 -8.03 -5.37 10.62
N ALA A 41 -7.19 -4.35 10.74
CA ALA A 41 -7.54 -2.98 10.37
C ALA A 41 -7.86 -2.83 8.87
N ALA A 42 -7.21 -3.59 7.99
CA ALA A 42 -7.48 -3.56 6.55
C ALA A 42 -8.77 -4.31 6.16
N GLU A 43 -9.10 -5.40 6.87
CA GLU A 43 -10.32 -6.20 6.65
C GLU A 43 -11.59 -5.53 7.19
N ASN A 44 -11.46 -4.75 8.27
CA ASN A 44 -12.57 -4.03 8.91
C ASN A 44 -12.63 -2.55 8.49
N ASP A 45 -11.97 -2.19 7.40
CA ASP A 45 -11.92 -0.83 6.89
C ASP A 45 -13.24 -0.44 6.20
N ASP A 46 -13.87 0.63 6.67
CA ASP A 46 -15.09 1.22 6.09
C ASP A 46 -14.81 2.18 4.93
N GLY A 47 -13.53 2.44 4.63
CA GLY A 47 -13.11 3.34 3.56
C GLY A 47 -13.12 4.82 3.96
N SER A 48 -13.42 5.16 5.21
CA SER A 48 -13.43 6.54 5.73
C SER A 48 -12.11 7.28 5.53
N TRP A 49 -10.99 6.57 5.45
CA TRP A 49 -9.67 7.13 5.14
C TRP A 49 -9.62 7.87 3.80
N LYS A 50 -10.48 7.52 2.84
CA LYS A 50 -10.55 8.19 1.54
C LYS A 50 -10.94 9.66 1.67
N ASN A 51 -11.74 10.00 2.69
CA ASN A 51 -12.15 11.37 2.97
C ASN A 51 -10.98 12.25 3.43
N ASN A 52 -9.91 11.63 3.94
CA ASN A 52 -8.71 12.31 4.40
C ASN A 52 -7.60 12.35 3.34
N LEU A 53 -7.85 11.85 2.12
CA LEU A 53 -6.87 11.92 1.04
C LEU A 53 -6.69 13.35 0.58
N LYS A 54 -5.44 13.82 0.61
CA LYS A 54 -5.06 15.12 0.06
C LYS A 54 -4.39 14.89 -1.29
N ILE A 55 -5.05 15.34 -2.35
CA ILE A 55 -4.51 15.34 -3.70
C ILE A 55 -3.97 16.75 -3.95
N ALA A 56 -2.69 16.85 -4.32
CA ALA A 56 -2.09 18.12 -4.69
C ALA A 56 -2.70 18.66 -6.00
N PRO A 57 -2.65 19.98 -6.24
CA PRO A 57 -3.14 20.56 -7.49
C PRO A 57 -2.53 19.90 -8.73
N PRO A 58 -3.25 19.84 -9.86
CA PRO A 58 -2.75 19.25 -11.09
C PRO A 58 -1.44 19.90 -11.53
N THR A 59 -0.43 19.08 -11.72
CA THR A 59 0.90 19.52 -12.17
C THR A 59 1.02 19.66 -13.69
N GLY A 60 0.03 19.13 -14.43
CA GLY A 60 0.05 19.04 -15.90
C GLY A 60 1.00 18.00 -16.46
N LYS A 61 1.75 17.27 -15.61
CA LYS A 61 2.70 16.24 -16.03
C LYS A 61 2.01 14.88 -16.15
N LYS A 62 2.34 14.15 -17.21
CA LYS A 62 1.87 12.79 -17.48
C LYS A 62 2.99 11.78 -17.26
N VAL A 63 2.66 10.66 -16.62
CA VAL A 63 3.60 9.58 -16.29
C VAL A 63 3.05 8.25 -16.80
N ALA A 64 3.81 7.58 -17.65
CA ALA A 64 3.53 6.21 -18.06
C ALA A 64 4.25 5.22 -17.12
N ILE A 65 3.52 4.23 -16.62
CA ILE A 65 4.04 3.18 -15.74
C ILE A 65 3.85 1.85 -16.45
N ILE A 66 4.92 1.08 -16.61
CA ILE A 66 4.86 -0.25 -17.24
C ILE A 66 4.80 -1.31 -16.15
N GLY A 67 3.71 -2.08 -16.14
CA GLY A 67 3.42 -3.14 -15.17
C GLY A 67 2.51 -2.68 -14.03
N SER A 68 1.48 -3.48 -13.75
CA SER A 68 0.48 -3.27 -12.70
C SER A 68 0.78 -4.05 -11.41
N GLY A 69 2.02 -4.47 -11.20
CA GLY A 69 2.46 -5.10 -9.95
C GLY A 69 2.45 -4.13 -8.76
N PRO A 70 2.85 -4.60 -7.56
CA PRO A 70 2.91 -3.78 -6.34
C PRO A 70 3.71 -2.49 -6.51
N ALA A 71 4.84 -2.55 -7.22
CA ALA A 71 5.67 -1.38 -7.48
C ALA A 71 4.96 -0.36 -8.38
N GLY A 72 4.33 -0.82 -9.47
CA GLY A 72 3.64 0.04 -10.44
C GLY A 72 2.41 0.71 -9.85
N LEU A 73 1.55 -0.06 -9.18
CA LEU A 73 0.36 0.48 -8.53
C LEU A 73 0.71 1.42 -7.37
N THR A 74 1.75 1.12 -6.59
CA THR A 74 2.25 2.01 -5.52
C THR A 74 2.75 3.32 -6.09
N SER A 75 3.51 3.26 -7.20
CA SER A 75 4.01 4.46 -7.89
C SER A 75 2.85 5.31 -8.40
N ALA A 76 1.86 4.68 -9.05
CA ALA A 76 0.67 5.36 -9.55
C ALA A 76 -0.13 6.03 -8.43
N TYR A 77 -0.28 5.35 -7.29
CA TYR A 77 -0.98 5.88 -6.11
C TYR A 77 -0.33 7.18 -5.61
N PHE A 78 0.98 7.16 -5.36
CA PHE A 78 1.67 8.35 -4.85
C PHE A 78 1.79 9.47 -5.89
N LEU A 79 2.03 9.15 -7.17
CA LEU A 79 2.08 10.14 -8.23
C LEU A 79 0.74 10.87 -8.40
N THR A 80 -0.37 10.14 -8.30
CA THR A 80 -1.72 10.73 -8.31
C THR A 80 -1.93 11.66 -7.12
N LEU A 81 -1.50 11.26 -5.91
CA LEU A 81 -1.57 12.13 -4.72
C LEU A 81 -0.74 13.41 -4.87
N LEU A 82 0.35 13.37 -5.62
CA LEU A 82 1.19 14.53 -5.96
C LEU A 82 0.64 15.37 -7.13
N GLY A 83 -0.53 15.03 -7.68
CA GLY A 83 -1.17 15.80 -8.75
C GLY A 83 -0.63 15.51 -10.15
N HIS A 84 0.05 14.37 -10.34
CA HIS A 84 0.45 13.89 -11.68
C HIS A 84 -0.64 13.00 -12.29
N GLU A 85 -0.75 13.01 -13.62
CA GLU A 85 -1.60 12.08 -14.36
C GLU A 85 -0.80 10.81 -14.65
N ALA A 86 -1.08 9.73 -13.89
CA ALA A 86 -0.41 8.45 -14.05
C ALA A 86 -1.26 7.47 -14.88
N THR A 87 -0.67 6.86 -15.91
CA THR A 87 -1.28 5.82 -16.73
C THR A 87 -0.46 4.53 -16.62
N ILE A 88 -1.13 3.43 -16.27
CA ILE A 88 -0.48 2.11 -16.14
C ILE A 88 -0.77 1.30 -17.40
N PHE A 89 0.27 0.69 -17.96
CA PHE A 89 0.19 -0.26 -19.06
C PHE A 89 0.53 -1.65 -18.52
N GLU A 90 -0.38 -2.60 -18.71
CA GLU A 90 -0.22 -3.99 -18.28
C GLU A 90 -0.38 -4.92 -19.49
N SER A 91 0.46 -5.95 -19.52
CA SER A 91 0.46 -7.02 -20.52
C SER A 91 -0.60 -8.10 -20.24
N MET A 92 -0.88 -8.35 -18.96
CA MET A 92 -1.89 -9.31 -18.51
C MET A 92 -3.30 -8.72 -18.57
N GLU A 93 -4.30 -9.60 -18.60
CA GLU A 93 -5.71 -9.22 -18.56
C GLU A 93 -6.12 -8.58 -17.22
N TYR A 94 -5.42 -8.95 -16.13
CA TYR A 94 -5.75 -8.53 -14.77
C TYR A 94 -4.60 -7.74 -14.13
N ALA A 95 -4.96 -6.70 -13.38
CA ALA A 95 -4.01 -5.89 -12.63
C ALA A 95 -3.61 -6.54 -11.30
N GLY A 96 -2.35 -6.35 -10.88
CA GLY A 96 -1.84 -6.76 -9.55
C GLY A 96 -0.59 -7.65 -9.59
N GLY A 97 -0.18 -8.12 -10.77
CA GLY A 97 1.06 -8.86 -10.96
C GLY A 97 1.08 -10.21 -10.21
N LYS A 98 1.88 -10.33 -9.16
CA LYS A 98 2.00 -11.54 -8.32
C LYS A 98 1.38 -11.36 -6.93
N MET A 99 0.39 -10.47 -6.81
CA MET A 99 -0.37 -10.27 -5.57
C MET A 99 -1.40 -11.37 -5.30
N PHE A 100 -1.65 -12.24 -6.28
CA PHE A 100 -2.59 -13.35 -6.28
C PHE A 100 -1.85 -14.66 -6.57
#